data_AF-A0A6M1Y217-F1
#
_entry.id   AF-A0A6M1Y217-F1
#
_cell.length_a   1.000
_cell.length_b   1.000
_cell.length_c   1.000
_cell.angle_alpha   90.00
_cell.angle_beta   90.00
_cell.angle_gamma   90.00
#
_symmetry.space_group_name_H-M   'P 1'
#
loop_
_entity.id
_entity.type
_entity.pdbx_description
1 polymer ?
#
loop_
_entity_poly.entity_id
_entity_poly.type
_entity_poly.pdbx_seq_one_letter_code
_entity_poly.pdbx_strand_id
1 'polypeptide(L)'
;MYSQHVNRWLAATLVMAVMAAQTACGPSASADLSGVWRFDREATLAGLQKSRGGPEADMQSRMAQAMVEQIDWRLVLHHGGDAVLVFAEGSGASGATGTWSQEGDALRIDYLGKRDRAAQSLTARIDKRGLVLEPREPGEPALHFVKDEETSLAATPPLGSLRSECDGVTAKADKSAVPGDIVGVSPGMSFDEAVAILECRSDVRVVDTAPLWTSRENFGLATRGMLRGTDGVPCQDFEAPACEQGAYGLGPMRKLRTEYVAGLTGMPGEEVVRAVWRRSRFSEADGQSIQALTTALSQKYGVPQIQAEGNHLRLNNLRAGSTNLVWVFDVKGHAMPVPASQFNNAAMQFEQCINGPKPAFTAAQSWNSGCGLTIRAEIVPLPGNSLVAGEFNMVVMHQRDLYHGNQQFQHALRLAGEQRVPQPKAATDL
;
A
#
# COMPACT_ATOMS: atom_id res chain seq x y z
N MET A 1 4.81 10.90 -36.64
CA MET A 1 5.57 9.62 -36.61
C MET A 1 6.75 9.61 -35.63
N TYR A 2 7.43 10.73 -35.34
CA TYR A 2 8.53 10.78 -34.35
C TYR A 2 8.10 10.64 -32.87
N SER A 3 6.91 11.09 -32.48
CA SER A 3 6.41 11.02 -31.09
C SER A 3 6.18 9.57 -30.57
N GLN A 4 5.95 8.60 -31.45
CA GLN A 4 5.83 7.18 -31.05
C GLN A 4 7.18 6.50 -30.78
N HIS A 5 8.28 7.03 -31.31
CA HIS A 5 9.64 6.53 -31.02
C HIS A 5 10.18 7.08 -29.70
N VAL A 6 9.79 8.31 -29.31
CA VAL A 6 10.21 8.93 -28.05
C VAL A 6 9.50 8.32 -26.84
N ASN A 7 8.20 8.00 -26.98
CA ASN A 7 7.50 7.21 -25.95
C ASN A 7 7.99 5.76 -25.89
N ARG A 8 8.52 5.22 -27.00
CA ARG A 8 9.26 3.96 -27.00
C ARG A 8 10.64 4.10 -26.35
N TRP A 9 11.30 5.25 -26.36
CA TRP A 9 12.63 5.38 -25.75
C TRP A 9 12.59 5.25 -24.22
N LEU A 10 11.53 5.73 -23.55
CA LEU A 10 11.27 5.46 -22.11
C LEU A 10 10.57 4.12 -21.85
N ALA A 11 9.76 3.63 -22.79
CA ALA A 11 9.04 2.36 -22.65
C ALA A 11 9.80 1.13 -23.18
N ALA A 12 10.95 1.31 -23.86
CA ALA A 12 11.78 0.27 -24.48
C ALA A 12 13.20 0.19 -23.90
N THR A 13 13.57 1.05 -22.94
CA THR A 13 14.65 0.74 -21.96
C THR A 13 14.30 -0.50 -21.10
N LEU A 14 13.08 -1.00 -21.26
CA LEU A 14 12.58 -2.30 -20.84
C LEU A 14 11.97 -3.00 -22.07
N VAL A 15 12.70 -3.82 -22.84
CA VAL A 15 12.26 -5.15 -23.35
C VAL A 15 13.41 -5.79 -24.18
N MET A 16 13.71 -7.07 -23.87
CA MET A 16 14.17 -8.18 -24.75
C MET A 16 15.58 -8.75 -24.49
N ALA A 17 15.63 -9.90 -23.79
CA ALA A 17 16.07 -11.22 -24.32
C ALA A 17 16.91 -12.09 -23.35
N VAL A 18 16.25 -13.20 -22.95
CA VAL A 18 16.72 -14.58 -22.67
C VAL A 18 17.73 -14.91 -21.55
N MET A 19 17.17 -15.65 -20.60
CA MET A 19 17.69 -16.72 -19.71
C MET A 19 19.16 -17.16 -19.82
N ALA A 20 19.88 -17.10 -18.69
CA ALA A 20 20.29 -18.28 -17.91
C ALA A 20 21.14 -17.83 -16.70
N ALA A 21 21.25 -18.72 -15.70
CA ALA A 21 22.11 -18.68 -14.51
C ALA A 21 21.51 -18.04 -13.24
N GLN A 22 20.79 -18.87 -12.47
CA GLN A 22 20.63 -18.70 -11.02
C GLN A 22 21.19 -19.94 -10.31
N THR A 23 22.49 -19.91 -10.05
CA THR A 23 23.12 -20.67 -8.97
C THR A 23 24.39 -19.95 -8.57
N ALA A 24 24.54 -19.74 -7.25
CA ALA A 24 25.69 -19.18 -6.53
C ALA A 24 25.74 -17.64 -6.38
N CYS A 25 25.32 -17.16 -5.20
CA CYS A 25 26.12 -16.42 -4.21
C CYS A 25 25.17 -15.70 -3.23
N GLY A 26 25.35 -15.93 -1.92
CA GLY A 26 24.58 -15.23 -0.88
C GLY A 26 24.94 -13.73 -0.83
N PRO A 27 24.02 -12.86 -0.41
CA PRO A 27 24.25 -11.41 -0.43
C PRO A 27 25.30 -11.02 0.62
N SER A 28 26.46 -10.54 0.17
CA SER A 28 27.33 -9.70 0.99
C SER A 28 26.80 -8.27 0.96
N ALA A 29 25.78 -7.97 1.75
CA ALA A 29 25.32 -6.60 1.94
C ALA A 29 26.33 -5.84 2.82
N SER A 30 27.03 -4.85 2.28
CA SER A 30 27.76 -3.91 3.13
C SER A 30 26.75 -2.98 3.81
N ALA A 31 26.89 -2.78 5.12
CA ALA A 31 25.95 -2.00 5.93
C ALA A 31 25.91 -0.51 5.56
N ASP A 32 26.79 -0.02 4.68
CA ASP A 32 26.94 1.41 4.37
C ASP A 32 26.15 1.86 3.13
N LEU A 33 25.64 0.95 2.30
CA LEU A 33 24.86 1.35 1.12
C LEU A 33 23.36 1.48 1.36
N SER A 34 22.86 0.95 2.47
CA SER A 34 21.45 1.13 2.84
C SER A 34 21.13 2.59 3.13
N GLY A 35 19.96 3.03 2.67
CA GLY A 35 19.49 4.39 2.80
C GLY A 35 18.63 4.82 1.63
N VAL A 36 18.25 6.10 1.65
CA VAL A 36 17.59 6.75 0.52
C VAL A 36 18.64 7.41 -0.35
N TRP A 37 18.55 7.19 -1.65
CA TRP A 37 19.42 7.73 -2.67
C TRP A 37 18.58 8.60 -3.60
N ARG A 38 18.92 9.88 -3.69
CA ARG A 38 18.22 10.86 -4.52
C ARG A 38 18.94 11.02 -5.85
N PHE A 39 18.18 11.14 -6.92
CA PHE A 39 18.72 11.43 -8.24
C PHE A 39 19.49 12.75 -8.28
N ASP A 40 20.76 12.68 -8.65
CA ASP A 40 21.62 13.83 -8.88
C ASP A 40 21.44 14.30 -10.33
N ARG A 41 20.43 15.16 -10.49
CA ARG A 41 20.08 15.78 -11.77
C ARG A 41 21.27 16.54 -12.37
N GLU A 42 22.01 17.29 -11.56
CA GLU A 42 23.10 18.13 -12.05
C GLU A 42 24.25 17.27 -12.59
N ALA A 43 24.68 16.26 -11.84
CA ALA A 43 25.71 15.33 -12.29
C ALA A 43 25.29 14.55 -13.55
N THR A 44 24.03 14.13 -13.62
CA THR A 44 23.48 13.42 -14.78
C THR A 44 23.44 14.31 -16.03
N LEU A 45 22.98 15.56 -15.92
CA LEU A 45 23.00 16.52 -17.02
C LEU A 45 24.43 16.85 -17.46
N ALA A 46 25.36 16.99 -16.52
CA ALA A 46 26.77 17.21 -16.84
C ALA A 46 27.40 16.02 -17.59
N GLY A 47 26.98 14.78 -17.28
CA GLY A 47 27.35 13.58 -18.03
C GLY A 47 26.83 13.62 -19.47
N LEU A 48 25.55 13.95 -19.66
CA LEU A 48 24.91 14.08 -20.97
C LEU A 48 25.55 15.15 -21.88
N GLN A 49 26.10 16.22 -21.29
CA GLN A 49 26.77 17.28 -22.05
C GLN A 49 28.15 16.86 -22.55
N LYS A 50 28.79 15.87 -21.92
CA LYS A 50 30.12 15.37 -22.31
C LYS A 50 30.07 14.38 -23.46
N SER A 51 28.94 13.71 -23.69
CA SER A 51 28.75 12.71 -24.74
C SER A 51 28.47 13.32 -26.13
N ARG A 52 29.03 14.49 -26.46
CA ARG A 52 28.81 15.17 -27.75
C ARG A 52 29.32 14.31 -28.91
N GLY A 53 28.39 13.89 -29.77
CA GLY A 53 28.64 13.20 -31.02
C GLY A 53 28.23 14.07 -32.22
N GLY A 54 27.98 13.44 -33.36
CA GLY A 54 27.44 14.12 -34.54
C GLY A 54 26.03 14.71 -34.31
N PRO A 55 25.44 15.38 -35.32
CA PRO A 55 24.18 16.13 -35.18
C PRO A 55 23.00 15.34 -34.59
N GLU A 56 22.96 14.02 -34.82
CA GLU A 56 21.94 13.12 -34.27
C GLU A 56 22.09 12.91 -32.75
N ALA A 57 23.32 12.73 -32.27
CA ALA A 57 23.63 12.58 -30.85
C ALA A 57 23.33 13.87 -30.07
N ASP A 58 23.55 15.03 -30.69
CA ASP A 58 23.19 16.33 -30.12
C ASP A 58 21.67 16.49 -29.93
N MET A 59 20.88 16.02 -30.89
CA MET A 59 19.41 16.03 -30.77
C MET A 59 18.93 15.09 -29.67
N GLN A 60 19.48 13.86 -29.61
CA GLN A 60 19.15 12.88 -28.57
C GLN A 60 19.54 13.39 -27.17
N SER A 61 20.72 14.02 -27.03
CA SER A 61 21.19 14.59 -25.77
C SER A 61 20.26 15.72 -25.28
N ARG A 62 19.81 16.62 -26.16
CA ARG A 62 18.84 17.68 -25.78
C ARG A 62 17.50 17.11 -25.32
N MET A 63 17.03 16.03 -25.95
CA MET A 63 15.80 15.36 -25.55
C MET A 63 15.97 14.70 -24.18
N ALA A 64 17.07 13.97 -23.97
CA ALA A 64 17.39 13.36 -22.69
C ALA A 64 17.52 14.40 -21.56
N GLN A 65 18.13 15.56 -21.84
CA GLN A 65 18.22 16.67 -20.89
C GLN A 65 16.85 17.18 -20.46
N ALA A 66 15.96 17.49 -21.42
CA ALA A 66 14.62 17.95 -21.12
C ALA A 66 13.81 16.95 -20.28
N MET A 67 14.08 15.65 -20.44
CA MET A 67 13.43 14.60 -19.66
C MET A 67 14.02 14.53 -18.24
N VAL A 68 15.35 14.50 -18.10
CA VAL A 68 16.06 14.50 -16.81
C VAL A 68 15.65 15.71 -15.95
N GLU A 69 15.32 16.85 -16.56
CA GLU A 69 14.82 18.04 -15.87
C GLU A 69 13.42 17.87 -15.25
N GLN A 70 12.56 17.03 -15.83
CA GLN A 70 11.17 16.86 -15.39
C GLN A 70 10.96 15.70 -14.43
N ILE A 71 12.03 14.96 -14.16
CA ILE A 71 12.00 13.66 -13.54
C ILE A 71 12.64 13.75 -12.14
N ASP A 72 12.04 13.07 -11.17
CA ASP A 72 12.59 12.86 -9.83
C ASP A 72 12.63 11.36 -9.52
N TRP A 73 13.82 10.81 -9.26
CA TRP A 73 13.99 9.39 -8.91
C TRP A 73 14.51 9.27 -7.50
N ARG A 74 13.98 8.27 -6.79
CA ARG A 74 14.48 7.84 -5.49
C ARG A 74 14.74 6.35 -5.53
N LEU A 75 15.94 5.97 -5.13
CA LEU A 75 16.32 4.58 -4.90
C LEU A 75 16.45 4.37 -3.40
N VAL A 76 15.70 3.43 -2.86
CA VAL A 76 15.79 3.05 -1.45
C VAL A 76 16.43 1.68 -1.38
N LEU A 77 17.55 1.58 -0.68
CA LEU A 77 18.24 0.33 -0.41
C LEU A 77 18.05 -0.02 1.07
N HIS A 78 17.38 -1.13 1.36
CA HIS A 78 17.18 -1.59 2.73
C HIS A 78 18.37 -2.46 3.18
N HIS A 79 18.66 -2.44 4.49
CA HIS A 79 19.71 -3.30 5.08
C HIS A 79 19.50 -4.80 4.80
N GLY A 80 18.25 -5.25 4.63
CA GLY A 80 17.91 -6.64 4.33
C GLY A 80 18.17 -7.08 2.89
N GLY A 81 18.69 -6.19 2.03
CA GLY A 81 18.89 -6.48 0.62
C GLY A 81 17.68 -6.16 -0.27
N ASP A 82 16.59 -5.60 0.27
CA ASP A 82 15.47 -5.12 -0.55
C ASP A 82 15.80 -3.76 -1.20
N ALA A 83 15.30 -3.56 -2.41
CA ALA A 83 15.42 -2.31 -3.15
C ALA A 83 14.05 -1.81 -3.62
N VAL A 84 13.82 -0.50 -3.50
CA VAL A 84 12.65 0.17 -4.06
C VAL A 84 13.11 1.32 -4.94
N LEU A 85 12.73 1.31 -6.20
CA LEU A 85 12.94 2.42 -7.12
C LEU A 85 11.61 3.15 -7.33
N VAL A 86 11.57 4.44 -7.03
CA VAL A 86 10.43 5.32 -7.23
C VAL A 86 10.78 6.36 -8.30
N PHE A 87 9.89 6.51 -9.26
CA PHE A 87 9.93 7.46 -10.35
C PHE A 87 8.74 8.41 -10.22
N ALA A 88 8.98 9.71 -10.17
CA ALA A 88 7.94 10.73 -10.25
C ALA A 88 8.12 11.61 -11.50
N GLU A 89 7.05 11.79 -12.25
CA GLU A 89 6.96 12.70 -13.41
C GLU A 89 5.64 13.48 -13.31
N GLY A 90 5.76 14.80 -13.16
CA GLY A 90 4.61 15.68 -12.92
C GLY A 90 3.83 15.27 -11.67
N SER A 91 2.55 14.91 -11.82
CA SER A 91 1.67 14.46 -10.73
C SER A 91 1.54 12.93 -10.61
N GLY A 92 2.24 12.18 -11.46
CA GLY A 92 2.26 10.72 -11.47
C GLY A 92 3.50 10.18 -10.78
N ALA A 93 3.33 9.13 -9.98
CA ALA A 93 4.43 8.33 -9.45
C ALA A 93 4.27 6.87 -9.89
N SER A 94 5.38 6.25 -10.26
CA SER A 94 5.50 4.83 -10.55
C SER A 94 6.71 4.27 -9.81
N GLY A 95 6.81 2.95 -9.70
CA GLY A 95 7.95 2.37 -9.01
C GLY A 95 8.07 0.88 -9.28
N ALA A 96 9.23 0.35 -8.89
CA ALA A 96 9.59 -1.05 -8.95
C ALA A 96 10.18 -1.48 -7.60
N THR A 97 9.94 -2.74 -7.23
CA THR A 97 10.52 -3.36 -6.05
C THR A 97 11.39 -4.54 -6.49
N GLY A 98 12.45 -4.79 -5.74
CA GLY A 98 13.45 -5.79 -6.06
C GLY A 98 14.38 -6.08 -4.89
N THR A 99 15.50 -6.71 -5.21
CA THR A 99 16.59 -6.98 -4.28
C THR A 99 17.87 -6.35 -4.81
N TRP A 100 18.85 -6.13 -3.94
CA TRP A 100 20.17 -5.65 -4.31
C TRP A 100 21.27 -6.48 -3.66
N SER A 101 22.41 -6.53 -4.33
CA SER A 101 23.64 -7.15 -3.85
C SER A 101 24.83 -6.32 -4.27
N GLN A 102 25.92 -6.41 -3.52
CA GLN A 102 27.16 -5.69 -3.80
C GLN A 102 28.31 -6.67 -3.97
N GLU A 103 29.11 -6.48 -5.01
CA GLU A 103 30.36 -7.19 -5.25
C GLU A 103 31.46 -6.16 -5.55
N GLY A 104 32.31 -5.88 -4.55
CA GLY A 104 33.31 -4.82 -4.63
C GLY A 104 32.66 -3.43 -4.80
N ASP A 105 33.07 -2.70 -5.84
CA ASP A 105 32.52 -1.39 -6.18
C ASP A 105 31.27 -1.47 -7.09
N ALA A 106 30.82 -2.68 -7.42
CA ALA A 106 29.62 -2.90 -8.22
C ALA A 106 28.42 -3.22 -7.31
N LEU A 107 27.31 -2.55 -7.56
CA LEU A 107 26.00 -2.80 -6.99
C LEU A 107 25.11 -3.39 -8.09
N ARG A 108 24.44 -4.50 -7.80
CA ARG A 108 23.43 -5.08 -8.70
C ARG A 108 22.06 -4.97 -8.06
N ILE A 109 21.08 -4.50 -8.81
CA ILE A 109 19.69 -4.35 -8.38
C ILE A 109 18.80 -5.19 -9.30
N ASP A 110 18.25 -6.29 -8.79
CA ASP A 110 17.33 -7.18 -9.50
C ASP A 110 15.88 -6.87 -9.12
N TYR A 111 15.01 -6.52 -10.08
CA TYR A 111 13.62 -6.12 -9.83
C TYR A 111 12.65 -6.73 -10.84
N LEU A 112 11.35 -6.68 -10.52
CA LEU A 112 10.28 -7.14 -11.43
C LEU A 112 9.61 -5.97 -12.14
N GLY A 113 9.60 -6.01 -13.47
CA GLY A 113 8.91 -5.04 -14.31
C GLY A 113 7.40 -5.04 -14.04
N LYS A 114 6.80 -3.87 -13.80
CA LYS A 114 5.37 -3.77 -13.42
C LYS A 114 4.41 -4.27 -14.52
N ARG A 115 4.81 -4.20 -15.79
CA ARG A 115 3.95 -4.47 -16.95
C ARG A 115 4.08 -5.90 -17.49
N ASP A 116 5.29 -6.43 -17.54
CA ASP A 116 5.62 -7.74 -18.10
C ASP A 116 5.93 -8.79 -17.02
N ARG A 117 6.13 -8.35 -15.77
CA ARG A 117 6.63 -9.17 -14.65
C ARG A 117 7.94 -9.88 -14.98
N ALA A 118 8.71 -9.36 -15.93
CA ALA A 118 10.01 -9.91 -16.25
C ALA A 118 11.01 -9.48 -15.18
N ALA A 119 11.88 -10.40 -14.78
CA ALA A 119 13.04 -10.09 -13.94
C ALA A 119 14.02 -9.24 -14.75
N GLN A 120 14.51 -8.17 -14.13
CA GLN A 120 15.42 -7.21 -14.74
C GLN A 120 16.53 -6.87 -13.76
N SER A 121 17.70 -6.53 -14.27
CA SER A 121 18.84 -6.13 -13.47
C SER A 121 19.32 -4.74 -13.87
N LEU A 122 19.73 -3.95 -12.89
CA LEU A 122 20.52 -2.73 -13.09
C LEU A 122 21.86 -2.92 -12.39
N THR A 123 22.92 -2.40 -13.01
CA THR A 123 24.25 -2.33 -12.40
C THR A 123 24.51 -0.89 -12.05
N ALA A 124 24.97 -0.64 -10.82
CA ALA A 124 25.52 0.63 -10.40
C ALA A 124 26.98 0.46 -10.05
N ARG A 125 27.79 1.47 -10.33
CA ARG A 125 29.12 1.61 -9.76
C ARG A 125 29.06 2.57 -8.59
N ILE A 126 29.70 2.19 -7.49
CA ILE A 126 29.87 3.03 -6.31
C ILE A 126 31.07 3.93 -6.57
N ASP A 127 30.91 5.24 -6.38
CA ASP A 127 32.02 6.19 -6.42
C ASP A 127 32.00 7.13 -5.22
N LYS A 128 32.96 8.05 -5.17
CA LYS A 128 33.13 8.97 -4.03
C LYS A 128 31.95 9.92 -3.84
N ARG A 129 31.10 10.10 -4.84
CA ARG A 129 29.95 11.02 -4.83
C ARG A 129 28.63 10.30 -4.65
N GLY A 130 28.56 9.01 -4.99
CA GLY A 130 27.42 8.18 -4.68
C GLY A 130 27.32 6.96 -5.58
N LEU A 131 26.09 6.66 -6.05
CA LEU A 131 25.83 5.55 -6.95
C LEU A 131 25.68 6.06 -8.39
N VAL A 132 26.32 5.38 -9.33
CA VAL A 132 26.20 5.67 -10.76
C VAL A 132 25.60 4.45 -11.44
N LEU A 133 24.30 4.50 -11.76
CA LEU A 133 23.67 3.45 -12.56
C LEU A 133 24.25 3.50 -13.97
N GLU A 134 24.81 2.37 -14.39
CA GLU A 134 25.40 2.22 -15.70
C GLU A 134 24.33 2.14 -16.78
N PRO A 135 24.57 2.73 -17.96
CA PRO A 135 23.66 2.61 -19.10
C PRO A 135 23.53 1.15 -19.53
N ARG A 136 22.33 0.74 -19.94
CA ARG A 136 22.09 -0.61 -20.45
C ARG A 136 22.54 -0.75 -21.89
N GLU A 137 22.36 0.31 -22.67
CA GLU A 137 22.71 0.35 -24.08
C GLU A 137 23.71 1.47 -24.40
N PRO A 138 24.58 1.28 -25.42
CA PRO A 138 25.45 2.34 -25.90
C PRO A 138 24.65 3.59 -26.31
N GLY A 139 24.94 4.72 -25.68
CA GLY A 139 24.28 6.00 -25.93
C GLY A 139 23.27 6.43 -24.86
N GLU A 140 22.92 5.55 -23.93
CA GLU A 140 22.16 5.95 -22.74
C GLU A 140 23.05 6.71 -21.75
N PRO A 141 22.51 7.71 -21.02
CA PRO A 141 23.25 8.36 -19.96
C PRO A 141 23.39 7.47 -18.74
N ALA A 142 24.55 7.56 -18.09
CA ALA A 142 24.66 7.09 -16.71
C ALA A 142 23.79 7.96 -15.80
N LEU A 143 23.08 7.34 -14.86
CA LEU A 143 22.22 8.04 -13.91
C LEU A 143 22.94 8.15 -12.57
N HIS A 144 23.13 9.37 -12.09
CA HIS A 144 23.85 9.62 -10.84
C HIS A 144 22.87 9.75 -9.68
N PHE A 145 23.21 9.15 -8.54
CA PHE A 145 22.47 9.24 -7.30
C PHE A 145 23.41 9.64 -6.17
N VAL A 146 22.93 10.51 -5.30
CA VAL A 146 23.60 10.94 -4.08
C VAL A 146 22.83 10.41 -2.88
N LYS A 147 23.55 9.99 -1.83
CA LYS A 147 22.92 9.52 -0.59
C LYS A 147 22.21 10.70 0.07
N ASP A 148 20.94 10.52 0.40
CA ASP A 148 20.16 11.51 1.13
C ASP A 148 20.39 11.28 2.64
N GLU A 149 21.35 12.02 3.20
CA GLU A 149 21.73 11.90 4.62
C GLU A 149 20.67 12.48 5.57
N GLU A 150 19.83 13.42 5.10
CA GLU A 150 18.75 14.00 5.91
C GLU A 150 17.54 13.06 5.98
N THR A 151 17.32 12.25 4.94
CA THR A 151 16.33 11.19 4.94
C THR A 151 16.96 9.87 5.37
N SER A 152 17.37 9.77 6.64
CA SER A 152 17.56 8.44 7.23
C SER A 152 16.24 7.69 7.08
N LEU A 153 16.28 6.44 6.58
CA LEU A 153 15.15 5.55 6.69
C LEU A 153 14.83 5.45 8.18
N ALA A 154 13.89 6.26 8.65
CA ALA A 154 13.19 5.98 9.88
C ALA A 154 12.47 4.68 9.57
N ALA A 155 13.16 3.55 9.78
CA ALA A 155 12.56 2.25 9.83
C ALA A 155 11.36 2.45 10.75
N THR A 156 10.15 2.23 10.23
CA THR A 156 9.00 2.16 11.11
C THR A 156 9.40 1.13 12.15
N PRO A 157 9.62 1.54 13.42
CA PRO A 157 10.19 0.62 14.38
C PRO A 157 9.24 -0.56 14.42
N PRO A 158 9.75 -1.81 14.32
CA PRO A 158 8.88 -2.95 14.56
C PRO A 158 8.20 -2.68 15.90
N LEU A 159 6.87 -2.71 15.91
CA LEU A 159 6.14 -2.77 17.18
C LEU A 159 6.80 -3.95 17.91
N GLY A 160 7.36 -3.70 19.09
CA GLY A 160 8.20 -4.66 19.79
C GLY A 160 7.48 -5.98 20.05
N SER A 161 8.09 -6.87 20.82
CA SER A 161 7.38 -8.06 21.31
C SER A 161 6.01 -7.66 21.87
N LEU A 162 4.95 -8.40 21.48
CA LEU A 162 3.59 -8.17 21.96
C LEU A 162 3.59 -7.92 23.47
N ARG A 163 2.79 -6.95 23.93
CA ARG A 163 2.69 -6.62 25.36
C ARG A 163 2.28 -7.88 26.14
N SER A 164 3.06 -8.22 27.16
CA SER A 164 2.72 -9.30 28.10
C SER A 164 1.63 -8.93 29.10
N GLU A 165 1.34 -7.63 29.23
CA GLU A 165 0.39 -7.08 30.20
C GLU A 165 -0.87 -6.59 29.45
N CYS A 166 -1.92 -7.41 29.48
CA CYS A 166 -3.23 -7.11 28.88
C CYS A 166 -4.32 -6.80 29.92
N ASP A 167 -3.93 -6.67 31.18
CA ASP A 167 -4.86 -6.34 32.25
C ASP A 167 -5.39 -4.92 32.07
N GLY A 168 -6.70 -4.79 31.89
CA GLY A 168 -7.37 -3.50 31.78
C GLY A 168 -7.50 -2.91 30.38
N VAL A 169 -7.07 -3.62 29.31
CA VAL A 169 -7.47 -3.28 27.92
C VAL A 169 -8.91 -3.75 27.69
N THR A 170 -9.82 -3.40 28.58
CA THR A 170 -11.20 -3.22 28.15
C THR A 170 -11.17 -1.96 27.32
N ALA A 171 -11.49 -2.06 26.03
CA ALA A 171 -11.95 -0.89 25.27
C ALA A 171 -12.85 -0.10 26.22
N LYS A 172 -12.67 1.22 26.33
CA LYS A 172 -13.71 2.09 26.89
C LYS A 172 -14.91 1.92 25.95
N ALA A 173 -15.61 0.82 26.11
CA ALA A 173 -16.90 0.55 25.54
C ALA A 173 -17.80 1.47 26.33
N ASP A 174 -17.81 2.74 25.91
CA ASP A 174 -18.94 3.58 26.20
C ASP A 174 -20.15 2.75 25.75
N LYS A 175 -21.02 2.41 26.70
CA LYS A 175 -22.17 1.51 26.47
C LYS A 175 -23.17 2.11 25.47
N SER A 176 -22.90 3.31 24.96
CA SER A 176 -23.34 3.77 23.65
C SER A 176 -22.58 3.02 22.54
N ALA A 177 -22.90 1.74 22.36
CA ALA A 177 -22.37 0.89 21.29
C ALA A 177 -22.38 1.63 19.95
N VAL A 178 -21.22 2.10 19.50
CA VAL A 178 -21.06 2.55 18.12
C VAL A 178 -21.32 1.31 17.26
N PRO A 179 -22.40 1.28 16.46
CA PRO A 179 -22.73 0.10 15.67
C PRO A 179 -21.72 0.02 14.52
N GLY A 180 -20.51 -0.49 14.77
CA GLY A 180 -19.44 -0.36 13.77
C GLY A 180 -18.03 -0.78 14.16
N ASP A 181 -17.83 -1.54 15.25
CA ASP A 181 -16.52 -2.11 15.54
C ASP A 181 -16.34 -3.47 14.87
N ILE A 182 -15.09 -3.84 14.61
CA ILE A 182 -14.65 -5.21 14.34
C ILE A 182 -13.71 -5.59 15.47
N VAL A 183 -14.12 -6.58 16.27
CA VAL A 183 -13.36 -7.10 17.41
C VAL A 183 -12.89 -6.03 18.41
N GLY A 184 -13.69 -4.99 18.60
CA GLY A 184 -13.36 -3.86 19.46
C GLY A 184 -12.64 -2.72 18.75
N VAL A 185 -12.09 -2.91 17.55
CA VAL A 185 -11.49 -1.82 16.75
C VAL A 185 -12.57 -1.14 15.90
N SER A 186 -12.74 0.17 16.03
CA SER A 186 -13.74 0.93 15.29
C SER A 186 -13.16 2.17 14.60
N PRO A 187 -13.80 2.66 13.51
CA PRO A 187 -13.53 4.00 13.04
C PRO A 187 -13.66 5.03 14.16
N GLY A 188 -12.75 6.02 14.19
CA GLY A 188 -12.65 7.05 15.21
C GLY A 188 -11.62 6.76 16.31
N MET A 189 -11.16 5.51 16.47
CA MET A 189 -10.10 5.19 17.43
C MET A 189 -8.75 5.76 17.01
N SER A 190 -7.92 6.12 17.98
CA SER A 190 -6.51 6.42 17.74
C SER A 190 -5.72 5.17 17.36
N PHE A 191 -4.53 5.35 16.77
CA PHE A 191 -3.60 4.26 16.50
C PHE A 191 -3.25 3.46 17.75
N ASP A 192 -2.91 4.14 18.86
CA ASP A 192 -2.46 3.48 20.09
C ASP A 192 -3.57 2.64 20.74
N GLU A 193 -4.83 3.10 20.70
CA GLU A 193 -5.97 2.33 21.15
C GLU A 193 -6.18 1.06 20.30
N ALA A 194 -6.10 1.20 18.97
CA ALA A 194 -6.25 0.07 18.06
C ALA A 194 -5.13 -0.96 18.23
N VAL A 195 -3.87 -0.51 18.40
CA VAL A 195 -2.72 -1.39 18.69
C VAL A 195 -2.94 -2.14 19.99
N ALA A 196 -3.29 -1.44 21.08
CA ALA A 196 -3.50 -2.07 22.37
C ALA A 196 -4.60 -3.16 22.32
N ILE A 197 -5.69 -2.90 21.59
CA ILE A 197 -6.75 -3.89 21.37
C ILE A 197 -6.22 -5.10 20.61
N LEU A 198 -5.49 -4.91 19.51
CA LEU A 198 -5.00 -6.00 18.67
C LEU A 198 -3.91 -6.83 19.35
N GLU A 199 -2.96 -6.18 20.05
CA GLU A 199 -1.89 -6.87 20.79
C GLU A 199 -2.43 -7.79 21.88
N CYS A 200 -3.58 -7.43 22.47
CA CYS A 200 -4.20 -8.20 23.55
C CYS A 200 -5.15 -9.31 23.09
N ARG A 201 -5.25 -9.56 21.79
CA ARG A 201 -6.06 -10.66 21.28
C ARG A 201 -5.26 -11.96 21.27
N SER A 202 -5.89 -13.03 21.77
CA SER A 202 -5.31 -14.37 21.73
C SER A 202 -5.19 -14.96 20.32
N ASP A 203 -5.95 -14.44 19.36
CA ASP A 203 -5.90 -14.83 17.95
C ASP A 203 -5.04 -13.89 17.09
N VAL A 204 -4.28 -12.99 17.71
CA VAL A 204 -3.27 -12.16 17.05
C VAL A 204 -1.89 -12.57 17.57
N ARG A 205 -0.98 -12.85 16.65
CA ARG A 205 0.43 -13.21 16.92
C ARG A 205 1.40 -12.17 16.39
N VAL A 206 0.99 -11.45 15.36
CA VAL A 206 1.80 -10.41 14.73
C VAL A 206 0.96 -9.16 14.58
N VAL A 207 1.53 -8.04 15.01
CA VAL A 207 1.03 -6.71 14.69
C VAL A 207 2.06 -6.02 13.80
N ASP A 208 1.60 -5.45 12.70
CA ASP A 208 2.44 -4.85 11.65
C ASP A 208 1.81 -3.54 11.17
N THR A 209 2.60 -2.66 10.60
CA THR A 209 2.15 -1.37 10.08
C THR A 209 2.69 -1.14 8.68
N ALA A 210 1.98 -0.33 7.89
CA ALA A 210 2.51 0.15 6.61
C ALA A 210 2.40 1.67 6.53
N PRO A 211 3.37 2.34 5.88
CA PRO A 211 3.45 3.79 5.93
C PRO A 211 2.36 4.47 5.10
N LEU A 212 1.87 3.80 4.06
CA LEU A 212 0.98 4.38 3.06
C LEU A 212 -0.25 3.50 2.86
N TRP A 213 -1.38 4.17 2.59
CA TRP A 213 -2.59 3.52 2.09
C TRP A 213 -3.35 4.42 1.13
N THR A 214 -3.86 5.54 1.65
CA THR A 214 -4.62 6.52 0.85
C THR A 214 -3.73 7.58 0.21
N SER A 215 -2.49 7.73 0.70
CA SER A 215 -1.47 8.63 0.16
C SER A 215 -0.52 7.88 -0.77
N ARG A 216 -0.05 8.55 -1.82
CA ARG A 216 0.95 7.98 -2.76
C ARG A 216 2.39 8.17 -2.29
N GLU A 217 2.62 9.12 -1.40
CA GLU A 217 3.93 9.52 -0.89
C GLU A 217 3.78 10.03 0.55
N ASN A 218 4.82 9.84 1.37
CA ASN A 218 4.91 10.35 2.73
C ASN A 218 6.03 11.39 2.92
N PHE A 219 6.74 11.79 1.86
CA PHE A 219 7.84 12.77 1.91
C PHE A 219 8.91 12.44 2.97
N GLY A 220 9.22 11.16 3.14
CA GLY A 220 10.19 10.70 4.14
C GLY A 220 9.71 10.82 5.59
N LEU A 221 8.42 11.06 5.81
CA LEU A 221 7.82 11.06 7.14
C LEU A 221 7.49 9.64 7.57
N ALA A 222 7.71 9.33 8.85
CA ALA A 222 7.40 8.03 9.45
C ALA A 222 5.88 7.87 9.71
N THR A 223 5.09 7.95 8.64
CA THR A 223 3.63 7.79 8.69
C THR A 223 3.24 6.35 8.97
N ARG A 224 2.05 6.16 9.53
CA ARG A 224 1.43 4.83 9.75
C ARG A 224 0.05 4.84 9.13
N GLY A 225 -0.01 4.68 7.81
CA GLY A 225 -1.26 4.65 7.06
C GLY A 225 -2.09 3.37 7.29
N MET A 226 -1.46 2.31 7.78
CA MET A 226 -2.09 1.01 8.04
C MET A 226 -1.60 0.39 9.34
N LEU A 227 -2.49 -0.37 9.96
CA LEU A 227 -2.23 -1.27 11.08
C LEU A 227 -2.84 -2.64 10.76
N ARG A 228 -2.11 -3.71 10.97
CA ARG A 228 -2.57 -5.09 10.77
C ARG A 228 -2.32 -5.91 12.03
N GLY A 229 -3.31 -6.68 12.46
CA GLY A 229 -3.16 -7.74 13.46
C GLY A 229 -3.52 -9.09 12.84
N THR A 230 -2.70 -10.13 13.03
CA THR A 230 -2.92 -11.42 12.38
C THR A 230 -2.37 -12.61 13.17
N ASP A 231 -2.92 -13.81 12.94
CA ASP A 231 -2.39 -15.10 13.40
C ASP A 231 -1.34 -15.73 12.45
N GLY A 232 -1.08 -15.07 11.32
CA GLY A 232 -0.13 -15.50 10.31
C GLY A 232 1.31 -15.54 10.82
N VAL A 233 2.16 -16.23 10.06
CA VAL A 233 3.61 -16.26 10.30
C VAL A 233 4.28 -15.40 9.24
N PRO A 234 5.12 -14.42 9.63
CA PRO A 234 5.88 -13.62 8.67
C PRO A 234 6.74 -14.52 7.80
N CYS A 235 6.79 -14.23 6.51
CA CYS A 235 7.60 -14.99 5.58
C CYS A 235 9.07 -14.61 5.68
N GLN A 236 9.93 -15.60 5.49
CA GLN A 236 11.36 -15.38 5.25
C GLN A 236 11.59 -15.22 3.74
N ASP A 237 12.68 -14.55 3.36
CA ASP A 237 12.93 -14.12 1.97
C ASP A 237 12.87 -15.28 0.95
N PHE A 238 13.35 -16.47 1.33
CA PHE A 238 13.33 -17.66 0.48
C PHE A 238 11.94 -18.33 0.36
N GLU A 239 10.96 -17.97 1.20
CA GLU A 239 9.62 -18.55 1.22
C GLU A 239 8.60 -17.75 0.38
N ALA A 240 9.01 -16.62 -0.23
CA ALA A 240 8.12 -15.66 -0.89
C ALA A 240 7.07 -16.24 -1.86
N PRO A 241 7.34 -17.29 -2.68
CA PRO A 241 6.34 -17.87 -3.58
C PRO A 241 5.16 -18.55 -2.88
N ALA A 242 5.35 -19.05 -1.66
CA ALA A 242 4.32 -19.74 -0.87
C ALA A 242 3.52 -18.78 0.02
N CYS A 243 3.85 -17.49 -0.03
CA CYS A 243 3.31 -16.47 0.85
C CYS A 243 2.21 -15.66 0.21
N GLU A 244 1.22 -15.32 1.02
CA GLU A 244 0.26 -14.32 0.64
C GLU A 244 0.90 -12.94 0.74
N GLN A 245 0.99 -12.26 -0.39
CA GLN A 245 1.53 -10.90 -0.46
C GLN A 245 0.63 -9.95 0.30
N GLY A 246 1.20 -9.16 1.21
CA GLY A 246 0.46 -8.08 1.86
C GLY A 246 0.15 -6.96 0.85
N ALA A 247 -0.97 -6.26 1.05
CA ALA A 247 -1.29 -5.09 0.27
C ALA A 247 -0.71 -3.82 0.92
N TYR A 248 -0.43 -2.81 0.10
CA TYR A 248 -0.02 -1.47 0.55
C TYR A 248 1.25 -1.43 1.42
N GLY A 249 2.20 -2.34 1.20
CA GLY A 249 3.47 -2.39 1.93
C GLY A 249 3.42 -3.15 3.26
N LEU A 250 2.29 -3.80 3.58
CA LEU A 250 2.26 -4.79 4.66
C LEU A 250 3.10 -6.01 4.28
N GLY A 251 3.83 -6.57 5.24
CA GLY A 251 4.72 -7.71 4.99
C GLY A 251 3.97 -8.98 4.52
N PRO A 252 4.60 -9.86 3.73
CA PRO A 252 4.01 -11.13 3.31
C PRO A 252 3.80 -12.10 4.49
N MET A 253 2.73 -12.88 4.42
CA MET A 253 2.32 -13.80 5.50
C MET A 253 2.02 -15.20 4.96
N ARG A 254 2.30 -16.23 5.77
CA ARG A 254 1.87 -17.62 5.54
C ARG A 254 1.02 -18.14 6.67
N LYS A 255 0.25 -19.21 6.40
CA LYS A 255 -0.68 -19.83 7.35
C LYS A 255 -1.69 -18.83 7.94
N LEU A 256 -2.04 -17.82 7.15
CA LEU A 256 -2.93 -16.73 7.51
C LEU A 256 -4.39 -17.24 7.56
N ARG A 257 -4.96 -17.35 8.76
CA ARG A 257 -6.39 -17.67 8.94
C ARG A 257 -7.18 -16.45 9.33
N THR A 258 -6.66 -15.63 10.24
CA THR A 258 -7.33 -14.44 10.75
C THR A 258 -6.47 -13.21 10.49
N GLU A 259 -7.12 -12.18 9.95
CA GLU A 259 -6.49 -10.90 9.66
C GLU A 259 -7.45 -9.77 10.03
N TYR A 260 -6.94 -8.81 10.78
CA TYR A 260 -7.57 -7.52 11.03
C TYR A 260 -6.70 -6.45 10.42
N VAL A 261 -7.31 -5.54 9.67
CA VAL A 261 -6.59 -4.43 9.07
C VAL A 261 -7.33 -3.16 9.40
N ALA A 262 -6.65 -2.16 9.95
CA ALA A 262 -7.17 -0.82 10.16
C ALA A 262 -6.46 0.14 9.20
N GLY A 263 -7.24 0.91 8.47
CA GLY A 263 -6.76 2.00 7.62
C GLY A 263 -6.85 3.32 8.36
N LEU A 264 -5.74 4.07 8.38
CA LEU A 264 -5.59 5.27 9.18
C LEU A 264 -5.37 6.52 8.33
N THR A 265 -5.74 7.66 8.90
CA THR A 265 -5.41 9.00 8.39
C THR A 265 -4.89 9.83 9.55
N GLY A 266 -3.97 10.76 9.27
CA GLY A 266 -3.44 11.68 10.28
C GLY A 266 -1.92 11.72 10.25
N MET A 267 -1.35 12.81 10.75
CA MET A 267 0.10 12.94 10.89
C MET A 267 0.62 11.98 11.97
N PRO A 268 1.94 11.67 12.00
CA PRO A 268 2.52 10.86 13.06
C PRO A 268 2.17 11.38 14.46
N GLY A 269 1.53 10.54 15.29
CA GLY A 269 1.04 10.86 16.62
C GLY A 269 -0.43 11.28 16.69
N GLU A 270 -1.05 11.54 15.54
CA GLU A 270 -2.45 11.98 15.40
C GLU A 270 -3.28 11.02 14.53
N GLU A 271 -2.79 9.80 14.34
CA GLU A 271 -3.45 8.84 13.45
C GLU A 271 -4.78 8.34 14.03
N VAL A 272 -5.81 8.37 13.18
CA VAL A 272 -7.16 7.93 13.50
C VAL A 272 -7.58 6.84 12.53
N VAL A 273 -8.12 5.75 13.07
CA VAL A 273 -8.74 4.66 12.31
C VAL A 273 -9.97 5.18 11.56
N ARG A 274 -10.04 4.93 10.26
CA ARG A 274 -11.16 5.34 9.40
C ARG A 274 -11.91 4.18 8.78
N ALA A 275 -11.24 3.05 8.64
CA ALA A 275 -11.80 1.82 8.13
C ALA A 275 -11.15 0.63 8.84
N VAL A 276 -11.92 -0.43 9.02
CA VAL A 276 -11.46 -1.69 9.62
C VAL A 276 -11.95 -2.83 8.75
N TRP A 277 -11.06 -3.76 8.42
CA TRP A 277 -11.36 -5.01 7.75
C TRP A 277 -11.11 -6.18 8.68
N ARG A 278 -11.89 -7.24 8.47
CA ARG A 278 -11.62 -8.58 9.00
C ARG A 278 -11.67 -9.60 7.89
N ARG A 279 -10.73 -10.53 7.93
CA ARG A 279 -10.80 -11.78 7.21
C ARG A 279 -10.66 -12.95 8.17
N SER A 280 -11.45 -13.99 7.96
CA SER A 280 -11.34 -15.27 8.64
C SER A 280 -11.49 -16.40 7.62
N ARG A 281 -10.52 -17.33 7.57
CA ARG A 281 -10.57 -18.56 6.78
C ARG A 281 -10.84 -19.75 7.69
N PHE A 282 -11.76 -20.60 7.29
CA PHE A 282 -12.17 -21.77 8.03
C PHE A 282 -11.75 -23.04 7.30
N SER A 283 -11.33 -24.03 8.08
CA SER A 283 -11.24 -25.41 7.61
C SER A 283 -12.63 -26.06 7.69
N GLU A 284 -12.77 -27.27 7.15
CA GLU A 284 -13.99 -28.06 7.32
C GLU A 284 -14.29 -28.35 8.80
N ALA A 285 -13.25 -28.61 9.60
CA ALA A 285 -13.39 -28.92 11.04
C ALA A 285 -13.78 -27.70 11.90
N ASP A 286 -13.33 -26.51 11.52
CA ASP A 286 -13.55 -25.27 12.28
C ASP A 286 -14.61 -24.35 11.63
N GLY A 287 -15.29 -24.86 10.59
CA GLY A 287 -16.25 -24.12 9.79
C GLY A 287 -17.47 -23.69 10.60
N GLN A 288 -17.83 -22.41 10.51
CA GLN A 288 -19.11 -21.93 11.02
C GLN A 288 -20.18 -22.05 9.94
N SER A 289 -21.42 -22.32 10.32
CA SER A 289 -22.51 -22.26 9.34
C SER A 289 -22.71 -20.82 8.88
N ILE A 290 -23.02 -20.65 7.59
CA ILE A 290 -23.32 -19.32 7.01
C ILE A 290 -24.48 -18.66 7.76
N GLN A 291 -25.46 -19.46 8.18
CA GLN A 291 -26.59 -19.00 8.98
C GLN A 291 -26.16 -18.47 10.35
N ALA A 292 -25.25 -19.17 11.06
CA ALA A 292 -24.77 -18.72 12.36
C ALA A 292 -24.03 -17.37 12.25
N LEU A 293 -23.17 -17.21 11.24
CA LEU A 293 -22.49 -15.94 10.97
C LEU A 293 -23.49 -14.83 10.64
N THR A 294 -24.47 -15.10 9.78
CA THR A 294 -25.51 -14.13 9.40
C THR A 294 -26.33 -13.68 10.60
N THR A 295 -26.75 -14.64 11.44
CA THR A 295 -27.50 -14.35 12.67
C THR A 295 -26.66 -13.54 13.66
N ALA A 296 -25.39 -13.90 13.90
CA ALA A 296 -24.52 -13.16 14.80
C ALA A 296 -24.28 -11.72 14.34
N LEU A 297 -24.07 -11.52 13.03
CA LEU A 297 -23.92 -10.18 12.45
C LEU A 297 -25.22 -9.38 12.57
N SER A 298 -26.37 -10.01 12.35
CA SER A 298 -27.67 -9.34 12.46
C SER A 298 -28.02 -8.98 13.91
N GLN A 299 -27.59 -9.80 14.88
CA GLN A 299 -27.68 -9.48 16.31
C GLN A 299 -26.78 -8.30 16.67
N LYS A 300 -25.58 -8.21 16.09
CA LYS A 300 -24.62 -7.15 16.38
C LYS A 300 -24.98 -5.81 15.72
N TYR A 301 -25.39 -5.82 14.46
CA TYR A 301 -25.57 -4.60 13.64
C TYR A 301 -27.03 -4.31 13.27
N GLY A 302 -27.97 -5.17 13.67
CA GLY A 302 -29.37 -5.09 13.26
C GLY A 302 -29.65 -5.81 11.94
N VAL A 303 -30.89 -5.70 11.44
CA VAL A 303 -31.28 -6.30 10.15
C VAL A 303 -30.55 -5.60 9.00
N PRO A 304 -29.85 -6.33 8.11
CA PRO A 304 -29.17 -5.72 6.97
C PRO A 304 -30.17 -5.15 5.97
N GLN A 305 -29.85 -3.98 5.41
CA GLN A 305 -30.61 -3.37 4.33
C GLN A 305 -30.53 -4.19 3.03
N ILE A 306 -29.42 -4.90 2.82
CA ILE A 306 -29.27 -5.87 1.73
C ILE A 306 -28.75 -7.17 2.30
N GLN A 307 -29.47 -8.25 2.02
CA GLN A 307 -29.00 -9.61 2.14
C GLN A 307 -29.16 -10.27 0.77
N ALA A 308 -28.05 -10.70 0.16
CA ALA A 308 -28.05 -11.25 -1.18
C ALA A 308 -27.13 -12.46 -1.29
N GLU A 309 -27.54 -13.44 -2.10
CA GLU A 309 -26.74 -14.61 -2.45
C GLU A 309 -26.33 -14.52 -3.92
N GLY A 310 -25.02 -14.57 -4.20
CA GLY A 310 -24.52 -14.49 -5.57
C GLY A 310 -24.82 -13.15 -6.26
N ASN A 311 -25.20 -13.17 -7.53
CA ASN A 311 -25.41 -11.95 -8.32
C ASN A 311 -26.59 -11.12 -7.79
N HIS A 312 -26.36 -9.85 -7.49
CA HIS A 312 -27.39 -8.92 -7.02
C HIS A 312 -27.35 -7.62 -7.83
N LEU A 313 -28.52 -7.10 -8.23
CA LEU A 313 -28.65 -5.97 -9.15
C LEU A 313 -27.93 -4.69 -8.69
N ARG A 314 -27.77 -4.50 -7.38
CA ARG A 314 -27.16 -3.29 -6.78
C ARG A 314 -25.74 -3.48 -6.25
N LEU A 315 -25.24 -4.72 -6.20
CA LEU A 315 -23.94 -5.01 -5.60
C LEU A 315 -22.97 -5.48 -6.66
N ASN A 316 -21.85 -4.77 -6.77
CA ASN A 316 -20.81 -5.05 -7.74
C ASN A 316 -19.72 -5.96 -7.17
N ASN A 317 -19.14 -6.79 -8.04
CA ASN A 317 -17.99 -7.67 -7.78
C ASN A 317 -18.25 -8.72 -6.69
N LEU A 318 -19.44 -9.33 -6.69
CA LEU A 318 -19.76 -10.43 -5.77
C LEU A 318 -19.12 -11.73 -6.23
N ARG A 319 -18.57 -12.49 -5.29
CA ARG A 319 -18.11 -13.86 -5.59
C ARG A 319 -19.31 -14.78 -5.75
N ALA A 320 -19.22 -15.68 -6.73
CA ALA A 320 -20.27 -16.65 -7.00
C ALA A 320 -20.58 -17.48 -5.75
N GLY A 321 -21.86 -17.62 -5.41
CA GLY A 321 -22.33 -18.37 -4.24
C GLY A 321 -22.07 -17.71 -2.88
N SER A 322 -21.50 -16.50 -2.83
CA SER A 322 -21.30 -15.78 -1.56
C SER A 322 -22.59 -15.18 -1.01
N THR A 323 -22.74 -15.19 0.31
CA THR A 323 -23.78 -14.45 1.03
C THR A 323 -23.23 -13.07 1.42
N ASN A 324 -23.90 -12.02 0.97
CA ASN A 324 -23.50 -10.64 1.17
C ASN A 324 -24.51 -9.92 2.05
N LEU A 325 -24.02 -9.25 3.09
CA LEU A 325 -24.82 -8.47 4.04
C LEU A 325 -24.32 -7.04 4.04
N VAL A 326 -25.23 -6.07 3.97
CA VAL A 326 -24.87 -4.64 3.92
C VAL A 326 -25.72 -3.84 4.89
N TRP A 327 -25.03 -3.03 5.71
CA TRP A 327 -25.61 -1.95 6.49
C TRP A 327 -25.02 -0.63 6.05
N VAL A 328 -25.88 0.35 5.81
CA VAL A 328 -25.46 1.67 5.35
C VAL A 328 -26.22 2.75 6.10
N PHE A 329 -25.46 3.71 6.61
CA PHE A 329 -25.95 4.82 7.40
C PHE A 329 -25.59 6.13 6.72
N ASP A 330 -26.48 7.11 6.86
CA ASP A 330 -26.24 8.47 6.41
C ASP A 330 -25.19 9.16 7.31
N VAL A 331 -24.83 10.38 6.96
CA VAL A 331 -23.83 11.18 7.71
C VAL A 331 -24.29 11.61 9.10
N LYS A 332 -25.56 11.38 9.46
CA LYS A 332 -26.14 11.62 10.78
C LYS A 332 -26.26 10.32 11.60
N GLY A 333 -25.87 9.18 11.03
CA GLY A 333 -25.96 7.88 11.67
C GLY A 333 -27.31 7.19 11.53
N HIS A 334 -28.23 7.70 10.72
CA HIS A 334 -29.50 7.01 10.46
C HIS A 334 -29.33 5.95 9.37
N ALA A 335 -29.98 4.81 9.54
CA ALA A 335 -30.04 3.79 8.50
C ALA A 335 -30.62 4.38 7.21
N MET A 336 -29.91 4.27 6.09
CA MET A 336 -30.43 4.73 4.81
C MET A 336 -31.53 3.78 4.32
N PRO A 337 -32.69 4.30 3.90
CA PRO A 337 -33.76 3.45 3.38
C PRO A 337 -33.32 2.84 2.05
N VAL A 338 -33.67 1.57 1.83
CA VAL A 338 -33.48 0.92 0.53
C VAL A 338 -34.43 1.58 -0.47
N PRO A 339 -33.93 2.20 -1.55
CA PRO A 339 -34.78 2.91 -2.48
C PRO A 339 -35.68 1.94 -3.26
N ALA A 340 -36.94 2.31 -3.45
CA ALA A 340 -37.94 1.48 -4.14
C ALA A 340 -37.72 1.42 -5.67
N SER A 341 -37.16 2.47 -6.27
CA SER A 341 -36.81 2.55 -7.69
C SER A 341 -35.31 2.67 -7.84
N GLN A 342 -34.74 2.02 -8.86
CA GLN A 342 -33.31 2.11 -9.20
C GLN A 342 -32.94 3.36 -10.02
N PHE A 343 -33.94 4.14 -10.47
CA PHE A 343 -33.74 5.23 -11.44
C PHE A 343 -33.90 6.63 -10.81
N ASN A 344 -33.62 6.78 -9.52
CA ASN A 344 -33.69 8.07 -8.84
C ASN A 344 -32.39 8.40 -8.09
N ASN A 345 -32.25 9.66 -7.68
CA ASN A 345 -31.06 10.15 -6.98
C ASN A 345 -30.81 9.40 -5.66
N ALA A 346 -31.87 8.98 -4.97
CA ALA A 346 -31.74 8.20 -3.74
C ALA A 346 -31.11 6.82 -4.00
N ALA A 347 -31.48 6.16 -5.11
CA ALA A 347 -30.84 4.92 -5.56
C ALA A 347 -29.39 5.11 -5.94
N MET A 348 -29.08 6.15 -6.73
CA MET A 348 -27.70 6.44 -7.08
C MET A 348 -26.83 6.69 -5.84
N GLN A 349 -27.32 7.48 -4.88
CA GLN A 349 -26.58 7.74 -3.62
C GLN A 349 -26.43 6.45 -2.80
N PHE A 350 -27.49 5.68 -2.63
CA PHE A 350 -27.46 4.42 -1.90
C PHE A 350 -26.46 3.43 -2.53
N GLU A 351 -26.48 3.29 -3.86
CA GLU A 351 -25.56 2.43 -4.62
C GLU A 351 -24.10 2.89 -4.53
N GLN A 352 -23.86 4.20 -4.53
CA GLN A 352 -22.51 4.74 -4.28
C GLN A 352 -22.01 4.39 -2.88
N CYS A 353 -22.88 4.46 -1.87
CA CYS A 353 -22.48 4.12 -0.50
C CYS A 353 -22.19 2.62 -0.33
N ILE A 354 -23.05 1.74 -0.84
CA ILE A 354 -22.87 0.29 -0.64
C ILE A 354 -21.75 -0.31 -1.49
N ASN A 355 -21.37 0.31 -2.61
CA ASN A 355 -20.37 -0.26 -3.52
C ASN A 355 -18.95 0.25 -3.29
N GLY A 356 -18.76 1.29 -2.49
CA GLY A 356 -17.45 1.87 -2.20
C GLY A 356 -16.54 0.92 -1.41
N PRO A 357 -16.87 0.65 -0.13
CA PRO A 357 -16.14 -0.31 0.67
C PRO A 357 -16.30 -1.72 0.09
N LYS A 358 -15.21 -2.47 0.00
CA LYS A 358 -15.22 -3.90 -0.35
C LYS A 358 -14.87 -4.74 0.88
N PRO A 359 -15.64 -5.81 1.17
CA PRO A 359 -15.36 -6.68 2.32
C PRO A 359 -13.95 -7.26 2.33
N ALA A 360 -13.45 -7.67 1.17
CA ALA A 360 -12.06 -8.10 1.02
C ALA A 360 -11.13 -6.88 0.98
N PHE A 361 -10.17 -6.82 1.91
CA PHE A 361 -9.19 -5.74 2.02
C PHE A 361 -8.37 -5.54 0.74
N THR A 362 -7.97 -6.63 0.09
CA THR A 362 -7.13 -6.62 -1.12
C THR A 362 -7.86 -6.12 -2.38
N ALA A 363 -9.19 -5.95 -2.32
CA ALA A 363 -9.95 -5.38 -3.41
C ALA A 363 -9.78 -3.86 -3.48
N ALA A 364 -9.99 -3.28 -4.67
CA ALA A 364 -9.97 -1.83 -4.84
C ALA A 364 -11.10 -1.19 -4.03
N GLN A 365 -10.71 -0.37 -3.04
CA GLN A 365 -11.61 0.36 -2.17
C GLN A 365 -11.96 1.71 -2.78
N SER A 366 -13.18 2.18 -2.56
CA SER A 366 -13.55 3.57 -2.78
C SER A 366 -14.48 4.07 -1.68
N TRP A 367 -14.61 5.39 -1.56
CA TRP A 367 -15.40 6.04 -0.53
C TRP A 367 -15.98 7.35 -1.05
N ASN A 368 -17.07 7.79 -0.42
CA ASN A 368 -17.80 8.99 -0.82
C ASN A 368 -18.09 9.88 0.40
N SER A 369 -17.91 11.20 0.25
CA SER A 369 -18.18 12.18 1.30
C SER A 369 -19.66 12.28 1.71
N GLY A 370 -20.57 11.82 0.86
CA GLY A 370 -22.02 11.79 1.10
C GLY A 370 -22.52 10.56 1.85
N CYS A 371 -21.64 9.63 2.23
CA CYS A 371 -21.97 8.39 2.93
C CYS A 371 -21.40 8.42 4.35
N GLY A 372 -22.19 8.02 5.34
CA GLY A 372 -21.73 7.89 6.71
C GLY A 372 -21.01 6.55 6.91
N LEU A 373 -21.46 5.81 7.92
CA LEU A 373 -20.95 4.48 8.20
C LEU A 373 -21.47 3.46 7.18
N THR A 374 -20.59 2.58 6.71
CA THR A 374 -20.96 1.44 5.88
C THR A 374 -20.29 0.19 6.40
N ILE A 375 -21.10 -0.85 6.58
CA ILE A 375 -20.70 -2.15 7.04
C ILE A 375 -21.04 -3.13 5.94
N ARG A 376 -20.07 -3.92 5.50
CA ARG A 376 -20.32 -4.99 4.53
C ARG A 376 -19.65 -6.26 4.98
N ALA A 377 -20.39 -7.36 4.86
CA ALA A 377 -19.88 -8.69 5.06
C ALA A 377 -20.08 -9.51 3.78
N GLU A 378 -19.10 -10.35 3.47
CA GLU A 378 -19.16 -11.37 2.43
C GLU A 378 -18.75 -12.70 3.08
N ILE A 379 -19.67 -13.67 3.05
CA ILE A 379 -19.45 -15.03 3.54
C ILE A 379 -19.38 -15.94 2.33
N VAL A 380 -18.23 -16.56 2.10
CA VAL A 380 -18.01 -17.48 1.00
C VAL A 380 -18.16 -18.91 1.49
N PRO A 381 -18.95 -19.75 0.80
CA PRO A 381 -19.11 -21.14 1.19
C PRO A 381 -17.80 -21.93 1.04
N LEU A 382 -17.65 -22.95 1.87
CA LEU A 382 -16.59 -23.94 1.73
C LEU A 382 -16.82 -24.73 0.44
N PRO A 383 -15.80 -24.95 -0.42
CA PRO A 383 -15.96 -25.78 -1.60
C PRO A 383 -16.51 -27.17 -1.26
N GLY A 384 -17.60 -27.57 -1.91
CA GLY A 384 -18.28 -28.85 -1.66
C GLY A 384 -19.32 -28.81 -0.53
N ASN A 385 -19.40 -27.75 0.26
CA ASN A 385 -20.41 -27.58 1.31
C ASN A 385 -20.92 -26.13 1.37
N SER A 386 -22.05 -25.87 0.71
CA SER A 386 -22.64 -24.53 0.60
C SER A 386 -23.26 -23.98 1.90
N LEU A 387 -23.37 -24.80 2.95
CA LEU A 387 -23.97 -24.39 4.23
C LEU A 387 -22.92 -23.92 5.25
N VAL A 388 -21.65 -24.23 5.01
CA VAL A 388 -20.51 -23.91 5.89
C VAL A 388 -19.68 -22.83 5.24
N ALA A 389 -19.27 -21.83 6.01
CA ALA A 389 -18.37 -20.78 5.55
C ALA A 389 -16.94 -21.32 5.41
N GLY A 390 -16.33 -21.14 4.24
CA GLY A 390 -14.90 -21.34 4.03
C GLY A 390 -14.10 -20.06 4.24
N GLU A 391 -14.72 -18.91 3.97
CA GLU A 391 -14.10 -17.60 4.17
C GLU A 391 -15.15 -16.57 4.61
N PHE A 392 -14.78 -15.70 5.55
CA PHE A 392 -15.56 -14.56 5.98
C PHE A 392 -14.73 -13.30 5.81
N ASN A 393 -15.25 -12.34 5.04
CA ASN A 393 -14.66 -11.03 4.85
C ASN A 393 -15.63 -9.96 5.34
N MET A 394 -15.11 -8.92 5.96
CA MET A 394 -15.90 -7.82 6.48
C MET A 394 -15.14 -6.52 6.41
N VAL A 395 -15.86 -5.43 6.16
CA VAL A 395 -15.38 -4.06 6.31
C VAL A 395 -16.37 -3.24 7.11
N VAL A 396 -15.86 -2.40 7.99
CA VAL A 396 -16.58 -1.26 8.56
C VAL A 396 -15.81 0.01 8.21
N MET A 397 -16.45 0.94 7.52
CA MET A 397 -15.82 2.17 7.04
C MET A 397 -16.73 3.36 7.27
N HIS A 398 -16.21 4.42 7.91
CA HIS A 398 -16.91 5.69 7.98
C HIS A 398 -16.47 6.56 6.79
N GLN A 399 -17.19 6.48 5.68
CA GLN A 399 -16.72 6.95 4.37
C GLN A 399 -16.49 8.46 4.31
N ARG A 400 -17.38 9.26 4.90
CA ARG A 400 -17.22 10.71 4.99
C ARG A 400 -15.97 11.12 5.76
N ASP A 401 -15.81 10.56 6.95
CA ASP A 401 -14.64 10.82 7.80
C ASP A 401 -13.34 10.36 7.16
N LEU A 402 -13.34 9.22 6.47
CA LEU A 402 -12.22 8.79 5.64
C LEU A 402 -11.92 9.80 4.54
N TYR A 403 -12.94 10.27 3.81
CA TYR A 403 -12.78 11.25 2.76
C TYR A 403 -12.12 12.54 3.27
N HIS A 404 -12.67 13.14 4.33
CA HIS A 404 -12.15 14.39 4.88
C HIS A 404 -10.81 14.21 5.57
N GLY A 405 -10.65 13.13 6.36
CA GLY A 405 -9.39 12.80 7.02
C GLY A 405 -8.26 12.58 6.00
N ASN A 406 -8.56 11.94 4.87
CA ASN A 406 -7.58 11.75 3.81
C ASN A 406 -7.18 13.08 3.14
N GLN A 407 -8.13 13.97 2.85
CA GLN A 407 -7.83 15.29 2.28
C GLN A 407 -6.95 16.12 3.22
N GLN A 408 -7.27 16.12 4.52
CA GLN A 408 -6.49 16.80 5.56
C GLN A 408 -5.08 16.21 5.67
N PHE A 409 -4.98 14.87 5.71
CA PHE A 409 -3.71 14.17 5.81
C PHE A 409 -2.82 14.43 4.59
N GLN A 410 -3.33 14.31 3.36
CA GLN A 410 -2.56 14.60 2.15
C GLN A 410 -2.10 16.05 2.09
N HIS A 411 -2.95 16.99 2.50
CA HIS A 411 -2.58 18.40 2.60
C HIS A 411 -1.46 18.63 3.63
N ALA A 412 -1.57 18.03 4.82
CA ALA A 412 -0.57 18.14 5.87
C ALA A 412 0.77 17.50 5.46
N LEU A 413 0.73 16.34 4.80
CA LEU A 413 1.92 15.69 4.25
C LEU A 413 2.66 16.58 3.25
N ARG A 414 1.91 17.20 2.32
CA ARG A 414 2.50 18.10 1.33
C ARG A 414 3.20 19.29 1.99
N LEU A 415 2.54 19.95 2.95
CA LEU A 415 3.14 21.08 3.68
C LEU A 415 4.40 20.65 4.46
N ALA A 416 4.36 19.49 5.11
CA ALA A 416 5.51 18.96 5.84
C ALA A 416 6.66 18.56 4.91
N GLY A 417 6.35 18.05 3.71
CA GLY A 417 7.33 17.77 2.67
C GLY A 417 7.99 19.05 2.12
N GLU A 418 7.20 20.10 1.84
CA GLU A 418 7.70 21.40 1.37
C GLU A 418 8.67 22.05 2.37
N GLN A 419 8.44 21.89 3.68
CA GLN A 419 9.34 22.41 4.72
C GLN A 419 10.67 21.67 4.82
N ARG A 420 10.75 20.42 4.32
CA ARG A 420 11.96 19.59 4.34
C ARG A 420 12.85 19.77 3.12
N VAL A 421 12.33 20.29 2.01
CA VAL A 421 13.17 20.63 0.87
C VAL A 421 14.06 21.82 1.29
N PRO A 422 15.40 21.69 1.31
CA PRO A 422 16.27 22.80 1.64
C PRO A 422 15.94 23.95 0.70
N GLN A 423 15.50 25.10 1.24
CA GLN A 423 15.34 26.27 0.41
C GLN A 423 16.72 26.58 -0.19
N PRO A 424 16.84 26.74 -1.53
CA PRO A 424 18.09 27.17 -2.11
C PRO A 424 18.48 28.47 -1.40
N LYS A 425 19.65 28.47 -0.73
CA LYS A 425 20.20 29.69 -0.13
C LYS A 425 20.13 30.76 -1.21
N ALA A 426 19.35 31.81 -0.95
CA ALA A 426 19.29 32.96 -1.83
C ALA A 426 20.74 33.35 -2.15
N ALA A 427 21.09 33.32 -3.44
CA ALA A 427 22.40 33.73 -3.89
C ALA A 427 22.66 35.11 -3.28
N THR A 428 23.68 35.17 -2.43
CA THR A 428 24.11 36.44 -1.87
C THR A 428 24.70 37.19 -3.06
N ASP A 429 23.95 38.16 -3.59
CA ASP A 429 24.43 39.05 -4.64
C ASP A 429 25.77 39.64 -4.17
N LEU A 430 26.84 39.29 -4.89
CA LEU A 430 28.20 39.81 -4.72
C LEU A 430 28.47 40.89 -5.76
#